data_AF-A0A1W9L0M5-F1
#
_entry.id   AF-A0A1W9L0M5-F1
#
_cell.length_a   1.000
_cell.length_b   1.000
_cell.length_c   1.000
_cell.angle_alpha   90.00
_cell.angle_beta   90.00
_cell.angle_gamma   90.00
#
_symmetry.space_group_name_H-M   'P 1'
#
loop_
_entity.id
_entity.type
_entity.pdbx_description
1 polymer ?
#
loop_
_entity_poly.entity_id
_entity_poly.type
_entity_poly.pdbx_seq_one_letter_code
_entity_poly.pdbx_strand_id
1 'polypeptide(L)'
;MLIKFNPIKRSLCQLGLGICLLLGQPHSYAEKLQGIHEYQVKAIFLLNFCKFVTYPEEAFSNTGSEMNLCVLGDDPFQGSLDTLVKGEKVQGRPVTVNYIRDIEKTSECHTLFVSQSEEKKMAS
;
A
#
# COMPACT_ATOMS: atom_id res chain seq x y z
N MET A 1 9.93 -65.19 -32.10
CA MET A 1 10.82 -64.05 -31.84
C MET A 1 10.30 -63.34 -30.58
N LEU A 2 10.94 -63.55 -29.43
CA LEU A 2 10.48 -63.05 -28.12
C LEU A 2 11.03 -61.64 -27.88
N ILE A 3 10.15 -60.63 -27.80
CA ILE A 3 10.51 -59.27 -27.38
C ILE A 3 10.60 -59.28 -25.85
N LYS A 4 11.82 -59.31 -25.29
CA LYS A 4 12.07 -59.14 -23.86
C LYS A 4 11.79 -57.68 -23.48
N PHE A 5 10.69 -57.44 -22.77
CA PHE A 5 10.40 -56.16 -22.13
C PHE A 5 11.36 -55.94 -20.95
N ASN A 6 12.14 -54.85 -21.01
CA ASN A 6 13.12 -54.46 -19.99
C ASN A 6 12.44 -53.61 -18.90
N PRO A 7 12.23 -54.12 -17.66
CA PRO A 7 11.45 -53.45 -16.62
C PRO A 7 12.19 -52.29 -15.93
N ILE A 8 13.49 -52.13 -16.18
CA ILE A 8 14.37 -51.19 -15.46
C ILE A 8 14.13 -49.71 -15.86
N LYS A 9 13.63 -49.44 -17.08
CA LYS A 9 13.43 -48.05 -17.55
C LYS A 9 12.13 -47.40 -17.04
N ARG A 10 11.20 -48.16 -16.45
CA ARG A 10 9.91 -47.63 -15.97
C ARG A 10 10.00 -46.96 -14.60
N SER A 11 10.85 -47.47 -13.69
CA SER A 11 10.99 -46.89 -12.34
C SER A 11 11.73 -45.55 -12.31
N LEU A 12 12.67 -45.29 -13.23
CA LEU A 12 13.41 -44.01 -13.24
C LEU A 12 12.53 -42.82 -13.67
N CYS A 13 11.48 -43.05 -14.44
CA CYS A 13 10.59 -41.97 -14.90
C CYS A 13 9.57 -41.56 -13.82
N GLN A 14 9.20 -42.47 -12.92
CA GLN A 14 8.27 -42.19 -11.83
C GLN A 14 8.90 -41.45 -10.64
N LEU A 15 10.22 -41.60 -10.43
CA LEU A 15 10.94 -40.87 -9.38
C LEU A 15 11.19 -39.39 -9.70
N GLY A 16 11.24 -39.01 -10.98
CA GLY A 16 11.41 -37.60 -11.40
C GLY A 16 10.16 -36.74 -11.20
N LEU A 17 8.97 -37.32 -11.33
CA LEU A 17 7.69 -36.57 -11.25
C LEU A 17 7.27 -36.27 -9.80
N GLY A 18 7.64 -37.13 -8.84
CA GLY A 18 7.30 -36.94 -7.42
C GLY A 18 8.10 -35.85 -6.70
N ILE A 19 9.35 -35.60 -7.13
CA ILE A 19 10.24 -34.61 -6.50
C ILE A 19 9.87 -33.16 -6.87
N CYS A 20 9.26 -32.93 -8.03
CA CYS A 20 8.85 -31.58 -8.44
C CYS A 20 7.62 -31.08 -7.66
N LEU A 21 6.75 -31.98 -7.20
CA LEU A 21 5.54 -31.66 -6.42
C LEU A 21 5.82 -31.34 -4.95
N LEU A 22 6.97 -31.76 -4.38
CA LEU A 22 7.33 -31.46 -3.00
C LEU A 22 8.14 -30.16 -2.83
N LEU A 23 8.65 -29.58 -3.92
CA LEU A 23 9.40 -28.31 -3.90
C LEU A 23 8.63 -27.14 -4.53
N GLY A 24 7.51 -27.40 -5.20
CA GLY A 24 6.66 -26.40 -5.83
C GLY A 24 5.64 -25.77 -4.89
N GLN A 25 6.02 -25.35 -3.69
CA GLN A 25 5.14 -24.49 -2.87
C GLN A 25 5.21 -23.07 -3.48
N PRO A 26 4.12 -22.52 -4.03
CA PRO A 26 4.11 -21.12 -4.47
C PRO A 26 4.24 -20.25 -3.23
N HIS A 27 5.47 -19.80 -2.95
CA HIS A 27 5.73 -18.80 -1.92
C HIS A 27 4.97 -17.53 -2.31
N SER A 28 3.89 -17.23 -1.60
CA SER A 28 3.00 -16.06 -1.82
C SER A 28 3.66 -14.73 -1.38
N TYR A 29 4.95 -14.55 -1.68
CA TYR A 29 5.71 -13.35 -1.31
C TYR A 29 5.52 -12.18 -2.28
N ALA A 30 5.05 -12.43 -3.51
CA ALA A 30 4.88 -11.40 -4.53
C ALA A 30 3.80 -10.36 -4.15
N GLU A 31 2.72 -10.79 -3.49
CA GLU A 31 1.58 -9.92 -3.14
C GLU A 31 1.98 -8.85 -2.11
N LYS A 32 2.80 -9.22 -1.11
CA LYS A 32 3.24 -8.28 -0.07
C LYS A 32 4.18 -7.20 -0.61
N LEU A 33 5.09 -7.54 -1.51
CA LEU A 33 6.04 -6.58 -2.10
C LEU A 33 5.33 -5.61 -3.05
N GLN A 34 4.36 -6.11 -3.83
CA GLN A 34 3.55 -5.27 -4.73
C GLN A 34 2.74 -4.24 -3.94
N GLY A 35 2.11 -4.63 -2.84
CA GLY A 35 1.38 -3.70 -1.96
C GLY A 35 2.29 -2.59 -1.41
N ILE A 36 3.50 -2.92 -0.96
CA ILE A 36 4.46 -1.92 -0.46
C ILE A 36 4.80 -0.90 -1.57
N HIS A 37 5.09 -1.36 -2.78
CA HIS A 37 5.42 -0.47 -3.91
C HIS A 37 4.22 0.41 -4.30
N GLU A 38 3.01 -0.14 -4.32
CA GLU A 38 1.78 0.61 -4.60
C GLU A 38 1.59 1.76 -3.60
N TYR A 39 1.74 1.50 -2.30
CA TYR A 39 1.57 2.53 -1.27
C TYR A 39 2.67 3.59 -1.28
N GLN A 40 3.90 3.22 -1.63
CA GLN A 40 4.98 4.21 -1.86
C GLN A 40 4.62 5.15 -3.01
N VAL A 41 4.09 4.62 -4.12
CA VAL A 41 3.62 5.44 -5.24
C VAL A 41 2.46 6.32 -4.79
N LYS A 42 1.45 5.77 -4.10
CA LYS A 42 0.31 6.54 -3.57
C LYS A 42 0.75 7.67 -2.64
N ALA A 43 1.76 7.48 -1.78
CA ALA A 43 2.28 8.54 -0.93
C ALA A 43 2.80 9.74 -1.73
N ILE A 44 3.52 9.48 -2.82
CA ILE A 44 4.00 10.53 -3.75
C ILE A 44 2.81 11.27 -4.38
N PHE A 45 1.78 10.54 -4.81
CA PHE A 45 0.56 11.15 -5.35
C PHE A 45 -0.13 12.04 -4.32
N LEU A 46 -0.25 11.63 -3.05
CA LEU A 46 -0.87 12.44 -2.01
C LEU A 46 -0.16 13.78 -1.82
N LEU A 47 1.18 13.78 -1.73
CA LEU A 47 1.94 15.03 -1.64
C LEU A 47 1.77 15.90 -2.90
N ASN A 48 1.73 15.29 -4.08
CA ASN A 48 1.49 16.02 -5.32
C ASN A 48 0.09 16.63 -5.37
N PHE A 49 -0.95 15.94 -4.89
CA PHE A 49 -2.29 16.52 -4.80
C PHE A 49 -2.32 17.74 -3.89
N CYS A 50 -1.63 17.68 -2.74
CA CYS A 50 -1.45 18.86 -1.90
C CYS A 50 -0.80 20.03 -2.68
N LYS A 51 0.21 19.75 -3.51
CA LYS A 51 0.92 20.77 -4.31
C LYS A 51 0.10 21.35 -5.47
N PHE A 52 -0.78 20.56 -6.09
CA PHE A 52 -1.45 20.93 -7.34
C PHE A 52 -2.92 21.34 -7.17
N VAL A 53 -3.53 21.11 -6.01
CA VAL A 53 -4.86 21.61 -5.69
C VAL A 53 -4.76 23.02 -5.10
N THR A 54 -5.67 23.90 -5.49
CA THR A 54 -5.86 25.20 -4.85
C THR A 54 -6.79 25.05 -3.66
N TYR A 55 -6.29 25.43 -2.47
CA TYR A 55 -7.11 25.51 -1.26
C TYR A 55 -7.57 26.97 -1.09
N PRO A 56 -8.85 27.20 -0.77
CA PRO A 56 -9.30 28.55 -0.43
C PRO A 56 -8.66 29.02 0.88
N GLU A 57 -8.54 30.33 1.09
CA GLU A 57 -7.94 30.87 2.32
C GLU A 57 -8.72 30.46 3.57
N GLU A 58 -10.04 30.34 3.46
CA GLU A 58 -10.92 29.94 4.56
C GLU A 58 -10.74 28.47 5.00
N ALA A 59 -10.05 27.65 4.20
CA ALA A 59 -9.70 26.29 4.62
C ALA A 59 -8.67 26.28 5.76
N PHE A 60 -7.93 27.38 5.96
CA PHE A 60 -6.91 27.49 6.99
C PHE A 60 -7.33 28.46 8.10
N SER A 61 -6.94 28.16 9.33
CA SER A 61 -7.23 29.03 10.48
C SER A 61 -6.47 30.36 10.44
N ASN A 62 -5.25 30.38 9.89
CA ASN A 62 -4.42 31.57 9.72
C ASN A 62 -3.31 31.34 8.65
N THR A 63 -2.47 32.35 8.38
CA THR A 63 -1.38 32.29 7.38
C THR A 63 -0.22 31.36 7.74
N GLY A 64 -0.07 30.98 9.02
CA GLY A 64 0.96 30.06 9.50
C GLY A 64 0.48 28.63 9.75
N SER A 65 -0.83 28.36 9.57
CA SER A 65 -1.42 27.04 9.82
C SER A 65 -0.82 25.97 8.91
N GLU A 66 -0.67 24.78 9.48
CA GLU A 66 -0.18 23.58 8.79
C GLU A 66 -1.21 23.08 7.77
N MET A 67 -0.71 22.39 6.74
CA MET A 67 -1.54 21.63 5.82
C MET A 67 -1.63 20.18 6.30
N ASN A 68 -2.75 19.87 6.95
CA ASN A 68 -3.05 18.55 7.48
C ASN A 68 -3.44 17.58 6.35
N LEU A 69 -2.58 16.58 6.10
CA LEU A 69 -2.87 15.39 5.31
C LEU A 69 -3.27 14.26 6.27
N CYS A 70 -4.48 13.73 6.14
CA CYS A 70 -4.99 12.72 7.05
C CYS A 70 -5.04 11.34 6.41
N VAL A 71 -4.80 10.31 7.23
CA VAL A 71 -5.03 8.90 6.90
C VAL A 71 -6.11 8.39 7.84
N LEU A 72 -7.28 8.04 7.30
CA LEU A 72 -8.38 7.44 8.05
C LEU A 72 -8.30 5.91 7.99
N GLY A 73 -8.22 5.27 9.16
CA GLY A 73 -8.10 3.81 9.31
C GLY A 73 -6.67 3.35 9.59
N ASP A 74 -6.37 2.11 9.22
CA ASP A 74 -5.03 1.52 9.35
C ASP A 74 -4.04 2.20 8.39
N ASP A 75 -2.79 2.42 8.84
CA ASP A 75 -1.71 2.99 8.04
C ASP A 75 -1.11 1.94 7.07
N PRO A 76 -1.32 2.09 5.75
CA PRO A 76 -0.70 1.19 4.78
C PRO A 76 0.69 1.68 4.32
N PHE A 77 1.07 2.91 4.63
CA PHE A 77 2.29 3.58 4.16
C PHE A 77 3.52 3.17 4.96
N GLN A 78 3.36 2.65 6.18
CA GLN A 78 4.45 2.11 7.01
C GLN A 78 5.59 3.13 7.18
N GLY A 79 5.24 4.41 7.38
CA GLY A 79 6.19 5.52 7.56
C GLY A 79 6.76 6.13 6.28
N SER A 80 6.47 5.59 5.10
CA SER A 80 6.91 6.19 3.82
C SER A 80 6.29 7.57 3.59
N LEU A 81 5.03 7.76 3.99
CA LEU A 81 4.34 9.04 3.90
C LEU A 81 4.95 10.09 4.84
N ASP A 82 5.20 9.74 6.10
CA ASP A 82 5.87 10.62 7.08
C ASP A 82 7.25 11.06 6.61
N THR A 83 8.02 10.12 6.04
CA THR A 83 9.35 10.41 5.49
C THR A 83 9.26 11.38 4.33
N LEU A 84 8.26 11.22 3.47
CA LEU A 84 8.07 12.04 2.29
C LEU A 84 7.65 13.48 2.63
N VAL A 85 6.77 13.68 3.63
CA VAL A 85 6.29 15.03 4.00
C VAL A 85 7.29 15.80 4.86
N LYS A 86 8.32 15.13 5.41
CA LYS A 86 9.23 15.73 6.38
C LYS A 86 9.97 16.94 5.80
N GLY A 87 9.64 18.12 6.30
CA GLY A 87 10.24 19.38 5.86
C GLY A 87 9.64 19.94 4.56
N GLU A 88 8.67 19.24 3.97
CA GLU A 88 7.94 19.74 2.81
C GLU A 88 7.03 20.91 3.20
N LYS A 89 6.91 21.85 2.26
CA LYS A 89 5.97 22.95 2.35
C LYS A 89 5.12 23.01 1.10
N VAL A 90 3.84 23.28 1.28
CA VAL A 90 2.87 23.54 0.21
C VAL A 90 2.30 24.91 0.43
N GLN A 91 2.40 25.78 -0.59
CA GLN A 91 1.92 27.17 -0.50
C GLN A 91 2.49 27.92 0.73
N GLY A 92 3.75 27.63 1.09
CA GLY A 92 4.44 28.22 2.25
C GLY A 92 4.12 27.56 3.60
N ARG A 93 3.15 26.62 3.65
CA ARG A 93 2.69 25.95 4.87
C ARG A 93 3.38 24.60 5.07
N PRO A 94 3.82 24.23 6.29
CA PRO A 94 4.36 22.91 6.55
C PRO A 94 3.27 21.85 6.33
N VAL A 95 3.64 20.71 5.75
CA VAL A 95 2.74 19.57 5.58
C VAL A 95 2.89 18.62 6.77
N THR A 96 1.78 18.25 7.40
CA THR A 96 1.77 17.30 8.53
C THR A 96 0.83 16.14 8.24
N VAL A 97 1.18 14.95 8.75
CA VAL A 97 0.40 13.73 8.56
C VAL A 97 -0.31 13.37 9.85
N ASN A 98 -1.64 13.20 9.79
CA ASN A 98 -2.46 12.83 10.93
C ASN A 98 -3.15 11.48 10.68
N TYR A 99 -2.81 10.48 11.47
CA TYR A 99 -3.48 9.17 11.44
C TYR A 99 -4.70 9.21 12.37
N ILE A 100 -5.89 9.11 11.79
CA ILE A 100 -7.16 9.22 12.49
C ILE A 100 -7.98 7.93 12.35
N ARG A 101 -8.80 7.63 13.35
CA ARG A 101 -9.75 6.50 13.34
C ARG A 101 -11.21 6.94 13.46
N ASP A 102 -11.40 8.23 13.67
CA ASP A 102 -12.70 8.84 13.93
C ASP A 102 -13.00 9.80 12.78
N ILE A 103 -14.17 9.62 12.18
CA ILE A 103 -14.63 10.44 11.07
C ILE A 103 -14.90 11.88 11.53
N GLU A 104 -15.22 12.11 12.80
CA GLU A 104 -15.45 13.46 13.31
C GLU A 104 -14.18 14.34 13.23
N LYS A 105 -13.00 13.71 13.24
CA LYS A 105 -11.71 14.42 13.11
C LYS A 105 -11.37 14.79 11.68
N THR A 106 -12.15 14.38 10.68
CA THR A 106 -11.86 14.73 9.27
C THR A 106 -12.05 16.21 8.97
N SER A 107 -12.77 16.95 9.83
CA SER A 107 -12.97 18.40 9.67
C SER A 107 -11.67 19.21 9.76
N GLU A 108 -10.63 18.65 10.37
CA GLU A 108 -9.30 19.28 10.50
C GLU A 108 -8.38 18.96 9.30
N CYS A 109 -8.82 18.09 8.38
CA CYS A 109 -8.03 17.59 7.27
C CYS A 109 -8.22 18.43 6.00
N HIS A 110 -7.12 18.83 5.37
CA HIS A 110 -7.16 19.49 4.06
C HIS A 110 -7.20 18.45 2.93
N THR A 111 -6.47 17.34 3.12
CA THR A 111 -6.51 16.17 2.24
C THR A 111 -6.78 14.94 3.10
N LEU A 112 -7.66 14.05 2.64
CA LEU A 112 -7.98 12.80 3.32
C LEU A 112 -7.68 11.60 2.43
N PHE A 113 -6.85 10.69 2.92
CA PHE A 113 -6.71 9.35 2.38
C PHE A 113 -7.54 8.38 3.23
N VAL A 114 -8.44 7.63 2.59
CA VAL A 114 -9.26 6.61 3.24
C VAL A 114 -8.62 5.24 3.00
N SER A 115 -8.22 4.59 4.08
CA SER A 115 -7.62 3.26 4.05
C SER A 115 -8.63 2.20 3.65
N GLN A 116 -8.16 1.11 3.02
CA GLN A 116 -8.99 -0.05 2.69
C GLN A 116 -9.65 -0.67 3.94
N SER A 117 -9.04 -0.50 5.12
CA SER A 117 -9.61 -0.91 6.40
C SER A 117 -11.00 -0.32 6.69
N GLU A 118 -11.36 0.81 6.07
CA GLU A 118 -12.64 1.49 6.26
C GLU A 118 -13.71 1.09 5.24
N GLU A 119 -13.38 0.29 4.21
CA GLU A 119 -14.29 -0.10 3.12
C GLU A 119 -15.61 -0.72 3.63
N LYS A 120 -15.52 -1.60 4.63
CA LYS A 120 -16.70 -2.26 5.22
C LYS A 120 -17.61 -1.32 6.00
N LYS A 121 -17.04 -0.27 6.62
CA LYS A 121 -17.80 0.69 7.44
C LYS A 121 -18.52 1.74 6.59
N MET A 122 -18.03 1.98 5.36
CA MET A 122 -18.62 2.94 4.43
C MET A 122 -19.69 2.32 3.53
N ALA A 123 -19.72 0.99 3.39
CA ALA A 123 -20.69 0.27 2.57
C ALA A 123 -22.03 -0.01 3.28
N SER A 124 -22.21 0.45 4.52
CA SER A 124 -23.39 0.24 5.37
C SER A 124 -24.15 1.54 5.61
#